data_AF-A0A9Q9AW88-F1
#
_entry.id   AF-A0A9Q9AW88-F1
#
_cell.length_a   1.000
_cell.length_b   1.000
_cell.length_c   1.000
_cell.angle_alpha   90.00
_cell.angle_beta   90.00
_cell.angle_gamma   90.00
#
_symmetry.space_group_name_H-M   'P 1'
#
loop_
_entity.id
_entity.type
_entity.pdbx_description
1 polymer ?
#
loop_
_entity_poly.entity_id
_entity_poly.type
_entity_poly.pdbx_seq_one_letter_code
_entity_poly.pdbx_strand_id
1 'polypeptide(L)'
;MSTSTTYTVHVQEFPDDLTVLTTNKYRLQVAKSVSTDSALPEYNVVYASHILAPDMTISWTEDYGLNWVQDMSKPGVNVTYGGQWIGGKLGDCFKLDSRGVYIKDNSSTGEKDALNVVSNDYAVPVHVIVGVKDPSKADPSNPEGWTPIYVSPKQILVKGNGHYTPKQGIQIWYETNDNTAKMISGHQSFKKDFDMTKTPEWWFHWEDASGIPDTTTLSNGNVNVNGTADLLTTTNGDSMFNPIYIVRIIRFSPPIEKATRAFLIAKTIERLAGAFGNAPKITFEGSDGKAMKVEWPKKADSPLMEMWAVYNDGANVDAAAGGGQGDAVIDAVLRALQQAGGLPADETWSIEDVAN
;
A
#
# COMPACT_ATOMS: atom_id res chain seq x y z
N MET A 1 30.37 -13.96 -2.97
CA MET A 1 29.16 -14.01 -3.81
C MET A 1 28.21 -12.96 -3.26
N SER A 2 27.70 -12.05 -4.08
CA SER A 2 26.70 -11.06 -3.61
C SER A 2 25.36 -11.77 -3.56
N THR A 3 24.77 -11.89 -2.38
CA THR A 3 23.43 -12.44 -2.19
C THR A 3 22.43 -11.41 -2.71
N SER A 4 21.73 -11.71 -3.80
CA SER A 4 20.60 -10.92 -4.24
C SER A 4 19.42 -11.17 -3.30
N THR A 5 18.85 -10.12 -2.73
CA THR A 5 17.65 -10.24 -1.90
C THR A 5 16.44 -10.48 -2.81
N THR A 6 15.64 -11.49 -2.48
CA THR A 6 14.32 -11.70 -3.08
C THR A 6 13.28 -11.12 -2.14
N TYR A 7 12.42 -10.28 -2.69
CA TYR A 7 11.27 -9.71 -2.00
C TYR A 7 10.03 -10.45 -2.44
N THR A 8 9.12 -10.70 -1.51
CA THR A 8 7.87 -11.42 -1.76
C THR A 8 6.69 -10.69 -1.12
N VAL A 9 5.61 -10.60 -1.88
CA VAL A 9 4.31 -10.14 -1.43
C VAL A 9 3.31 -11.27 -1.64
N HIS A 10 2.64 -11.66 -0.57
CA HIS A 10 1.50 -12.56 -0.59
C HIS A 10 0.23 -11.72 -0.59
N VAL A 11 -0.60 -11.90 -1.60
CA VAL A 11 -1.93 -11.29 -1.67
C VAL A 11 -2.95 -12.39 -1.52
N GLN A 12 -3.84 -12.22 -0.54
CA GLN A 12 -4.93 -13.14 -0.29
C GLN A 12 -6.24 -12.40 -0.32
N GLU A 13 -7.17 -12.85 -1.15
CA GLU A 13 -8.48 -12.23 -1.32
C GLU A 13 -9.59 -13.23 -1.03
N PHE A 14 -10.59 -12.78 -0.26
CA PHE A 14 -11.76 -13.59 -0.02
C PHE A 14 -12.65 -13.64 -1.28
N PRO A 15 -13.50 -14.68 -1.41
CA PRO A 15 -14.33 -14.86 -2.60
C PRO A 15 -15.25 -13.65 -2.92
N ASP A 16 -15.76 -12.97 -1.90
CA ASP A 16 -16.67 -11.83 -2.07
C ASP A 16 -15.92 -10.61 -2.60
N ASP A 17 -14.77 -10.27 -2.01
CA ASP A 17 -13.86 -9.22 -2.46
C ASP A 17 -13.40 -9.47 -3.89
N LEU A 18 -12.96 -10.69 -4.18
CA LEU A 18 -12.52 -11.10 -5.50
C LEU A 18 -13.64 -10.95 -6.55
N THR A 19 -14.89 -11.25 -6.17
CA THR A 19 -16.06 -11.08 -7.03
C THR A 19 -16.30 -9.60 -7.35
N VAL A 20 -16.23 -8.73 -6.35
CA VAL A 20 -16.37 -7.28 -6.52
C VAL A 20 -15.25 -6.74 -7.42
N LEU A 21 -13.99 -7.07 -7.12
CA LEU A 21 -12.82 -6.61 -7.87
C LEU A 21 -12.86 -7.08 -9.33
N THR A 22 -13.14 -8.36 -9.55
CA THR A 22 -13.19 -8.95 -10.91
C THR A 22 -14.34 -8.38 -11.73
N THR A 23 -15.53 -8.26 -11.15
CA THR A 23 -16.71 -7.69 -11.83
C THR A 23 -16.44 -6.25 -12.28
N ASN A 24 -15.74 -5.48 -11.46
CA ASN A 24 -15.38 -4.10 -11.74
C ASN A 24 -14.05 -3.95 -12.52
N LYS A 25 -13.47 -5.07 -13.00
CA LYS A 25 -12.24 -5.11 -13.82
C LYS A 25 -11.02 -4.49 -13.14
N TYR A 26 -10.94 -4.58 -11.81
CA TYR A 26 -9.75 -4.19 -11.07
C TYR A 26 -8.62 -5.20 -11.28
N ARG A 27 -7.39 -4.69 -11.17
CA ARG A 27 -6.14 -5.46 -11.22
C ARG A 27 -5.25 -5.05 -10.06
N LEU A 28 -4.55 -6.01 -9.49
CA LEU A 28 -3.57 -5.78 -8.45
C LEU A 28 -2.35 -5.07 -9.07
N GLN A 29 -1.95 -3.97 -8.45
CA GLN A 29 -0.76 -3.20 -8.77
C GLN A 29 0.20 -3.30 -7.60
N VAL A 30 1.46 -3.55 -7.89
CA VAL A 30 2.57 -3.39 -6.94
C VAL A 30 3.52 -2.39 -7.54
N ALA A 31 3.90 -1.36 -6.79
CA ALA A 31 4.87 -0.35 -7.18
C ALA A 31 6.06 -0.32 -6.23
N LYS A 32 7.23 0.05 -6.74
CA LYS A 32 8.46 0.23 -5.95
C LYS A 32 8.85 1.70 -5.96
N SER A 33 9.35 2.17 -4.82
CA SER A 33 9.87 3.51 -4.71
C SER A 33 11.29 3.63 -5.27
N VAL A 34 11.55 4.72 -5.99
CA VAL A 34 12.87 5.14 -6.42
C VAL A 34 13.05 6.59 -6.02
N SER A 35 14.25 6.94 -5.55
CA SER A 35 14.60 8.32 -5.21
C SER A 35 15.78 8.79 -6.04
N THR A 36 15.72 10.06 -6.44
CA THR A 36 16.79 10.83 -7.09
C THR A 36 17.08 12.06 -6.23
N ASP A 37 18.35 12.34 -5.92
CA ASP A 37 18.80 13.60 -5.29
C ASP A 37 17.94 14.12 -4.13
N SER A 38 17.93 13.41 -2.99
CA SER A 38 17.24 13.81 -1.74
C SER A 38 15.73 14.14 -1.86
N ALA A 39 15.11 13.88 -3.02
CA ALA A 39 13.68 14.09 -3.23
C ALA A 39 12.85 13.00 -2.54
N LEU A 40 11.59 13.34 -2.25
CA LEU A 40 10.60 12.37 -1.78
C LEU A 40 10.56 11.16 -2.74
N PRO A 41 10.46 9.93 -2.21
CA PRO A 41 10.42 8.73 -3.05
C PRO A 41 9.24 8.80 -4.04
N GLU A 42 9.53 8.52 -5.31
CA GLU A 42 8.53 8.38 -6.35
C GLU A 42 8.22 6.89 -6.54
N TYR A 43 6.93 6.52 -6.58
CA TYR A 43 6.48 5.13 -6.75
C TYR A 43 6.07 4.85 -8.19
N ASN A 44 6.57 3.75 -8.74
CA ASN A 44 6.22 3.30 -10.09
C ASN A 44 5.88 1.80 -10.09
N VAL A 45 4.83 1.44 -10.83
CA VAL A 45 4.30 0.07 -10.91
C VAL A 45 5.37 -0.89 -11.44
N VAL A 46 5.69 -1.90 -10.65
CA VAL A 46 6.62 -3.00 -10.98
C VAL A 46 5.89 -4.28 -11.36
N TYR A 47 4.62 -4.41 -10.98
CA TYR A 47 3.77 -5.54 -11.35
C TYR A 47 2.31 -5.10 -11.48
N ALA A 48 1.65 -5.60 -12.51
CA ALA A 48 0.21 -5.51 -12.71
C ALA A 48 -0.33 -6.91 -12.99
N SER A 49 -1.35 -7.35 -12.26
CA SER A 49 -1.99 -8.65 -12.51
C SER A 49 -2.82 -8.63 -13.80
N HIS A 50 -2.75 -9.68 -14.61
CA HIS A 50 -3.68 -9.85 -15.74
C HIS A 50 -5.05 -10.39 -15.30
N ILE A 51 -5.07 -11.27 -14.31
CA ILE A 51 -6.24 -11.91 -13.72
C ILE A 51 -6.00 -11.93 -12.20
N LEU A 52 -7.05 -11.74 -11.42
CA LEU A 52 -7.02 -11.88 -9.97
C LEU A 52 -7.26 -13.34 -9.56
N ALA A 53 -6.57 -13.78 -8.52
CA ALA A 53 -6.74 -15.09 -7.92
C ALA A 53 -6.88 -14.96 -6.40
N PRO A 54 -7.52 -15.93 -5.71
CA PRO A 54 -7.64 -15.92 -4.26
C PRO A 54 -6.30 -15.85 -3.54
N ASP A 55 -5.28 -16.52 -4.09
CA ASP A 55 -3.90 -16.47 -3.60
C ASP A 55 -2.98 -16.04 -4.75
N MET A 56 -2.26 -14.94 -4.55
CA MET A 56 -1.21 -14.48 -5.46
C MET A 56 0.09 -14.30 -4.70
N THR A 57 1.20 -14.73 -5.30
CA THR A 57 2.54 -14.47 -4.79
C THR A 57 3.31 -13.69 -5.84
N ILE A 58 3.75 -12.50 -5.47
CA ILE A 58 4.54 -11.62 -6.31
C ILE A 58 5.93 -11.59 -5.72
N SER A 59 6.93 -12.06 -6.48
CA SER A 59 8.32 -12.02 -6.05
C SER A 59 9.20 -11.35 -7.09
N TRP A 60 10.18 -10.59 -6.63
CA TRP A 60 11.22 -10.04 -7.49
C TRP A 60 12.56 -10.09 -6.78
N THR A 61 13.63 -10.20 -7.58
CA THR A 61 15.01 -10.23 -7.10
C THR A 61 15.68 -8.91 -7.46
N GLU A 62 16.59 -8.44 -6.60
CA GLU A 62 17.41 -7.25 -6.86
C GLU A 62 18.49 -7.51 -7.91
N ASP A 63 18.06 -7.67 -9.16
CA ASP A 63 18.92 -7.62 -10.34
C ASP A 63 18.50 -6.40 -11.16
N TYR A 64 19.21 -5.29 -10.94
CA TYR A 64 18.83 -4.01 -11.50
C TYR A 64 19.52 -3.76 -12.85
N GLY A 65 18.87 -2.96 -13.68
CA GLY A 65 19.44 -2.52 -14.94
C GLY A 65 19.05 -1.10 -15.30
N LEU A 66 19.81 -0.52 -16.22
CA LEU A 66 19.56 0.79 -16.80
C LEU A 66 19.18 0.67 -18.27
N ASN A 67 18.23 1.50 -18.67
CA ASN A 67 17.95 1.85 -20.06
C ASN A 67 17.65 3.36 -20.13
N TRP A 68 17.29 3.89 -21.28
CA TRP A 68 16.95 5.29 -21.45
C TRP A 68 15.93 5.47 -22.58
N VAL A 69 15.20 6.59 -22.52
CA VAL A 69 14.35 7.09 -23.60
C VAL A 69 14.60 8.58 -23.81
N GLN A 70 14.51 9.05 -25.05
CA GLN A 70 14.68 10.47 -25.35
C GLN A 70 13.46 11.28 -24.89
N ASP A 71 12.26 10.81 -25.25
CA ASP A 71 11.01 11.49 -24.99
C ASP A 71 10.10 10.61 -24.11
N MET A 72 9.48 11.22 -23.10
CA MET A 72 8.43 10.58 -22.33
C MET A 72 7.18 10.44 -23.21
N SER A 73 6.64 9.22 -23.34
CA SER A 73 5.43 8.96 -24.11
C SER A 73 4.27 9.82 -23.58
N LYS A 74 3.67 10.65 -24.44
CA LYS A 74 2.39 11.30 -24.14
C LYS A 74 1.28 10.23 -24.08
N PRO A 75 0.23 10.41 -23.27
CA PRO A 75 -0.92 9.51 -23.28
C PRO A 75 -1.45 9.30 -24.70
N GLY A 76 -1.50 8.04 -25.15
CA GLY A 76 -2.04 7.67 -26.46
C GLY A 76 -1.05 7.65 -27.63
N VAL A 77 0.25 7.91 -27.42
CA VAL A 77 1.27 7.85 -28.48
C VAL A 77 2.34 6.80 -28.14
N ASN A 78 2.57 5.85 -29.05
CA ASN A 78 3.67 4.88 -28.98
C ASN A 78 4.84 5.38 -29.84
N VAL A 79 5.73 6.16 -29.26
CA VAL A 79 7.07 6.36 -29.82
C VAL A 79 8.07 6.28 -28.67
N THR A 80 8.92 5.26 -28.68
CA THR A 80 10.05 5.14 -27.76
C THR A 80 11.29 4.72 -28.54
N TYR A 81 12.18 5.68 -28.79
CA TYR A 81 13.59 5.36 -29.05
C TYR A 81 14.18 4.94 -27.71
N GLY A 82 14.39 3.63 -27.54
CA GLY A 82 14.98 3.04 -26.34
C GLY A 82 16.42 2.57 -26.60
N GLY A 83 17.28 2.68 -25.59
CA GLY A 83 18.60 2.09 -25.61
C GLY A 83 18.60 0.58 -25.41
N GLN A 84 19.80 0.01 -25.28
CA GLN A 84 20.00 -1.37 -24.83
C GLN A 84 20.09 -1.40 -23.30
N TRP A 85 19.42 -2.38 -22.70
CA TRP A 85 19.53 -2.64 -21.27
C TRP A 85 20.97 -3.01 -20.90
N ILE A 86 21.44 -2.45 -19.78
CA ILE A 86 22.65 -2.91 -19.11
C ILE A 86 22.30 -3.31 -17.68
N GLY A 87 22.67 -4.53 -17.29
CA GLY A 87 22.54 -4.96 -15.91
C GLY A 87 23.69 -4.44 -15.04
N GLY A 88 23.43 -4.28 -13.74
CA GLY A 88 24.49 -4.11 -12.76
C GLY A 88 24.01 -3.94 -11.33
N LYS A 89 24.97 -3.74 -10.45
CA LYS A 89 24.77 -3.72 -9.00
C LYS A 89 24.71 -2.29 -8.50
N LEU A 90 24.10 -2.10 -7.33
CA LEU A 90 24.21 -0.83 -6.61
C LEU A 90 25.69 -0.51 -6.36
N GLY A 91 26.07 0.75 -6.58
CA GLY A 91 27.44 1.23 -6.58
C GLY A 91 28.14 1.17 -7.93
N ASP A 92 27.61 0.42 -8.91
CA ASP A 92 28.16 0.41 -10.26
C ASP A 92 27.97 1.78 -10.93
N CYS A 93 28.98 2.16 -11.73
CA CYS A 93 28.99 3.36 -12.55
C CYS A 93 28.84 3.00 -14.02
N PHE A 94 28.07 3.80 -14.75
CA PHE A 94 27.75 3.61 -16.15
C PHE A 94 27.92 4.92 -16.91
N LYS A 95 28.39 4.79 -18.13
CA LYS A 95 28.47 5.89 -19.08
C LYS A 95 27.57 5.57 -20.26
N LEU A 96 26.69 6.50 -20.62
CA LEU A 96 25.97 6.40 -21.88
C LEU A 96 26.92 6.89 -22.98
N ASP A 97 27.33 6.04 -23.90
CA ASP A 97 28.32 6.40 -24.91
C ASP A 97 27.72 7.24 -26.06
N SER A 98 28.58 7.66 -26.99
CA SER A 98 28.18 8.47 -28.15
C SER A 98 27.25 7.76 -29.13
N ARG A 99 27.04 6.44 -28.99
CA ARG A 99 26.11 5.63 -29.80
C ARG A 99 24.78 5.43 -29.08
N GLY A 100 24.62 5.94 -27.86
CA GLY A 100 23.43 5.71 -27.04
C GLY A 100 23.42 4.32 -26.39
N VAL A 101 24.58 3.70 -26.20
CA VAL A 101 24.71 2.40 -25.51
C VAL A 101 25.36 2.63 -24.15
N TYR A 102 24.77 2.09 -23.09
CA TYR A 102 25.42 2.12 -21.79
C TYR A 102 26.62 1.18 -21.76
N ILE A 103 27.71 1.67 -21.18
CA ILE A 103 28.91 0.90 -20.87
C ILE A 103 29.24 1.04 -19.40
N LYS A 104 29.75 -0.03 -18.79
CA LYS A 104 30.19 -0.01 -17.39
C LYS A 104 31.48 0.81 -17.27
N ASP A 105 31.51 1.76 -16.35
CA ASP A 105 32.70 2.54 -16.00
C ASP A 105 33.25 2.05 -14.67
N ASN A 106 34.43 1.43 -14.71
CA ASN A 106 35.11 0.94 -13.52
C ASN A 106 36.12 1.95 -12.92
N SER A 107 36.24 3.14 -13.53
CA SER A 107 37.20 4.17 -13.12
C SER A 107 36.61 5.24 -12.21
N SER A 108 35.29 5.46 -12.30
CA SER A 108 34.56 6.40 -11.47
C SER A 108 34.14 5.79 -10.13
N THR A 109 34.01 6.65 -9.11
CA THR A 109 33.34 6.30 -7.85
C THR A 109 31.98 6.98 -7.84
N GLY A 110 30.92 6.21 -7.58
CA GLY A 110 29.54 6.70 -7.50
C GLY A 110 28.93 6.47 -6.12
N GLU A 111 27.66 6.82 -5.98
CA GLU A 111 26.88 6.55 -4.76
C GLU A 111 26.73 5.05 -4.56
N LYS A 112 27.11 4.56 -3.36
CA LYS A 112 27.21 3.10 -3.09
C LYS A 112 25.87 2.37 -3.22
N ASP A 113 24.78 3.05 -2.91
CA ASP A 113 23.44 2.47 -2.87
C ASP A 113 22.61 2.85 -4.11
N ALA A 114 23.25 3.30 -5.19
CA ALA A 114 22.59 3.75 -6.40
C ALA A 114 23.14 3.06 -7.66
N LEU A 115 22.37 3.10 -8.73
CA LEU A 115 22.88 2.95 -10.09
C LEU A 115 23.34 4.33 -10.57
N ASN A 116 24.60 4.45 -10.94
CA ASN A 116 25.21 5.75 -11.23
C ASN A 116 25.40 5.93 -12.73
N VAL A 117 24.83 6.99 -13.31
CA VAL A 117 25.15 7.44 -14.67
C VAL A 117 26.15 8.58 -14.56
N VAL A 118 27.43 8.30 -14.82
CA VAL A 118 28.52 9.26 -14.59
C VAL A 118 28.72 10.22 -15.76
N SER A 119 28.27 9.87 -16.96
CA SER A 119 28.21 10.80 -18.09
C SER A 119 27.18 10.34 -19.13
N ASN A 120 26.39 11.29 -19.63
CA ASN A 120 25.68 11.16 -20.90
C ASN A 120 26.52 11.70 -22.06
N ASP A 121 27.27 10.82 -22.73
CA ASP A 121 28.04 11.18 -23.93
C ASP A 121 27.22 11.07 -25.23
N TYR A 122 25.95 10.73 -25.14
CA TYR A 122 25.06 10.69 -26.29
C TYR A 122 24.75 12.10 -26.81
N ALA A 123 24.31 12.19 -28.06
CA ALA A 123 24.12 13.47 -28.75
C ALA A 123 22.94 14.30 -28.21
N VAL A 124 22.05 13.70 -27.42
CA VAL A 124 20.83 14.34 -26.90
C VAL A 124 20.64 14.07 -25.40
N PRO A 125 19.90 14.94 -24.68
CA PRO A 125 19.41 14.63 -23.34
C PRO A 125 18.53 13.37 -23.33
N VAL A 126 18.58 12.62 -22.23
CA VAL A 126 17.81 11.36 -22.08
C VAL A 126 17.17 11.25 -20.70
N HIS A 127 16.00 10.63 -20.64
CA HIS A 127 15.40 10.15 -19.41
C HIS A 127 15.92 8.75 -19.11
N VAL A 128 16.45 8.54 -17.91
CA VAL A 128 16.96 7.23 -17.48
C VAL A 128 15.79 6.34 -17.05
N ILE A 129 15.82 5.10 -17.50
CA ILE A 129 14.93 4.03 -17.08
C ILE A 129 15.71 3.13 -16.13
N VAL A 130 15.16 2.85 -14.95
CA VAL A 130 15.63 1.78 -14.07
C VAL A 130 14.68 0.60 -14.22
N GLY A 131 15.22 -0.60 -14.32
CA GLY A 131 14.45 -1.84 -14.44
C GLY A 131 14.96 -2.91 -13.49
N VAL A 132 14.14 -3.95 -13.33
CA VAL A 132 14.52 -5.20 -12.66
C VAL A 132 14.45 -6.34 -13.68
N LYS A 133 15.31 -7.34 -13.50
CA LYS A 133 15.31 -8.53 -14.34
C LYS A 133 14.28 -9.52 -13.82
N ASP A 134 13.36 -9.93 -14.69
CA ASP A 134 12.41 -11.02 -14.44
C ASP A 134 12.50 -12.02 -15.61
N PRO A 135 13.24 -13.14 -15.45
CA PRO A 135 13.38 -14.15 -16.49
C PRO A 135 12.05 -14.72 -17.01
N SER A 136 10.96 -14.66 -16.22
CA SER A 136 9.64 -15.11 -16.65
C SER A 136 9.01 -14.19 -17.73
N LYS A 137 9.52 -12.96 -17.85
CA LYS A 137 9.13 -11.97 -18.86
C LYS A 137 10.05 -11.95 -20.07
N ALA A 138 10.98 -12.90 -20.17
CA ALA A 138 11.86 -12.98 -21.31
C ALA A 138 11.10 -13.35 -22.59
N ASP A 139 11.33 -12.59 -23.66
CA ASP A 139 10.77 -12.85 -24.99
C ASP A 139 11.82 -12.52 -26.08
N PRO A 140 11.58 -12.83 -27.37
CA PRO A 140 12.57 -12.57 -28.43
C PRO A 140 13.02 -11.10 -28.57
N SER A 141 12.20 -10.13 -28.14
CA SER A 141 12.50 -8.69 -28.13
C SER A 141 13.09 -8.18 -26.81
N ASN A 142 12.90 -8.95 -25.73
CA ASN A 142 13.43 -8.70 -24.39
C ASN A 142 14.04 -10.01 -23.81
N PRO A 143 15.17 -10.50 -24.35
CA PRO A 143 15.66 -11.85 -24.06
C PRO A 143 16.11 -12.04 -22.61
N GLU A 144 16.38 -10.94 -21.91
CA GLU A 144 16.76 -10.95 -20.51
C GLU A 144 15.58 -10.72 -19.55
N GLY A 145 14.39 -10.40 -20.06
CA GLY A 145 13.20 -10.20 -19.25
C GLY A 145 13.24 -8.92 -18.40
N TRP A 146 13.85 -7.85 -18.90
CA TRP A 146 13.89 -6.57 -18.19
C TRP A 146 12.50 -5.93 -18.11
N THR A 147 12.07 -5.59 -16.89
CA THR A 147 10.83 -4.87 -16.63
C THR A 147 11.17 -3.47 -16.10
N PRO A 148 10.77 -2.38 -16.78
CA PRO A 148 10.95 -1.03 -16.28
C PRO A 148 10.22 -0.86 -14.94
N ILE A 149 10.92 -0.33 -13.93
CA ILE A 149 10.36 0.00 -12.61
C ILE A 149 10.39 1.49 -12.30
N TYR A 150 11.11 2.28 -13.09
CA TYR A 150 11.15 3.74 -12.94
C TYR A 150 11.62 4.38 -14.23
N VAL A 151 11.01 5.51 -14.59
CA VAL A 151 11.49 6.38 -15.66
C VAL A 151 11.66 7.77 -15.08
N SER A 152 12.89 8.30 -15.15
CA SER A 152 13.18 9.60 -14.56
C SER A 152 12.42 10.70 -15.27
N PRO A 153 11.63 11.53 -14.57
CA PRO A 153 10.96 12.66 -15.21
C PRO A 153 11.94 13.76 -15.61
N LYS A 154 13.18 13.74 -15.07
CA LYS A 154 14.25 14.68 -15.41
C LYS A 154 15.21 14.04 -16.41
N GLN A 155 15.59 14.80 -17.43
CA GLN A 155 16.61 14.35 -18.37
C GLN A 155 18.01 14.55 -17.78
N ILE A 156 18.90 13.59 -18.03
CA ILE A 156 20.34 13.81 -17.95
C ILE A 156 20.75 14.54 -19.23
N LEU A 157 21.16 15.79 -19.12
CA LEU A 157 21.66 16.59 -20.24
C LEU A 157 22.96 15.99 -20.82
N VAL A 158 23.33 16.38 -22.04
CA VAL A 158 24.60 15.99 -22.66
C VAL A 158 25.76 16.40 -21.73
N LYS A 159 26.68 15.45 -21.45
CA LYS A 159 27.75 15.52 -20.44
C LYS A 159 27.28 15.63 -18.98
N GLY A 160 25.99 15.53 -18.73
CA GLY A 160 25.41 15.45 -17.39
C GLY A 160 25.59 14.08 -16.76
N ASN A 161 25.26 13.99 -15.48
CA ASN A 161 25.28 12.77 -14.67
C ASN A 161 23.99 12.66 -13.85
N GLY A 162 23.78 11.53 -13.20
CA GLY A 162 22.68 11.28 -12.28
C GLY A 162 22.87 9.98 -11.51
N HIS A 163 22.19 9.84 -10.38
CA HIS A 163 22.17 8.61 -9.61
C HIS A 163 20.74 8.23 -9.24
N TYR A 164 20.48 6.92 -9.21
CA TYR A 164 19.14 6.38 -8.99
C TYR A 164 19.22 5.35 -7.87
N THR A 165 18.59 5.66 -6.73
CA THR A 165 18.58 4.80 -5.56
C THR A 165 17.24 4.08 -5.48
N PRO A 166 17.17 2.78 -5.81
CA PRO A 166 16.00 1.97 -5.48
C PRO A 166 15.78 2.00 -3.96
N LYS A 167 14.55 2.26 -3.55
CA LYS A 167 14.15 2.26 -2.14
C LYS A 167 13.28 1.03 -1.89
N GLN A 168 13.26 0.56 -0.64
CA GLN A 168 12.51 -0.64 -0.25
C GLN A 168 11.06 -0.34 0.15
N GLY A 169 10.58 0.89 -0.10
CA GLY A 169 9.17 1.20 -0.01
C GLY A 169 8.42 0.62 -1.19
N ILE A 170 7.36 -0.14 -0.94
CA ILE A 170 6.42 -0.60 -1.97
C ILE A 170 5.02 -0.02 -1.75
N GLN A 171 4.26 0.15 -2.82
CA GLN A 171 2.84 0.48 -2.79
C GLN A 171 2.02 -0.64 -3.41
N ILE A 172 0.93 -1.04 -2.76
CA ILE A 172 -0.01 -2.03 -3.28
C ILE A 172 -1.41 -1.43 -3.36
N TRP A 173 -2.10 -1.61 -4.50
CA TRP A 173 -3.48 -1.19 -4.69
C TRP A 173 -4.16 -1.96 -5.82
N TYR A 174 -5.47 -1.77 -5.96
CA TYR A 174 -6.26 -2.24 -7.09
C TYR A 174 -6.58 -1.07 -8.03
N GLU A 175 -6.36 -1.24 -9.33
CA GLU A 175 -6.72 -0.24 -10.35
C GLU A 175 -7.37 -0.86 -11.59
N THR A 176 -8.29 -0.13 -12.22
CA THR A 176 -9.01 -0.56 -13.43
C THR A 176 -8.22 -0.31 -14.74
N ASN A 177 -7.18 0.52 -14.70
CA ASN A 177 -6.31 0.84 -15.83
C ASN A 177 -4.99 0.06 -15.77
N ASP A 178 -4.55 -0.36 -16.95
CA ASP A 178 -3.36 -1.17 -17.16
C ASP A 178 -2.32 -0.31 -17.88
N ASN A 179 -1.52 0.46 -17.15
CA ASN A 179 -0.42 1.21 -17.75
C ASN A 179 0.78 1.25 -16.81
N THR A 180 1.59 0.19 -16.84
CA THR A 180 3.00 0.30 -16.48
C THR A 180 3.58 1.49 -17.28
N ALA A 181 4.09 2.51 -16.58
CA ALA A 181 4.67 3.75 -17.14
C ALA A 181 3.75 4.90 -17.64
N LYS A 182 2.54 5.12 -17.11
CA LYS A 182 1.77 6.38 -17.33
C LYS A 182 1.24 7.01 -16.04
N MET A 183 0.95 8.32 -16.08
CA MET A 183 0.21 9.00 -15.02
C MET A 183 -1.14 8.31 -14.79
N ILE A 184 -1.40 8.01 -13.50
CA ILE A 184 -2.58 7.35 -12.96
C ILE A 184 -3.82 8.19 -13.27
N SER A 185 -4.67 7.72 -14.17
CA SER A 185 -5.97 8.33 -14.46
C SER A 185 -7.10 7.29 -14.54
N GLY A 186 -7.04 6.27 -13.68
CA GLY A 186 -8.08 5.26 -13.49
C GLY A 186 -8.77 5.37 -12.13
N HIS A 187 -9.91 4.68 -11.99
CA HIS A 187 -10.51 4.43 -10.69
C HIS A 187 -9.61 3.43 -9.95
N GLN A 188 -9.18 3.79 -8.74
CA GLN A 188 -8.25 3.01 -7.91
C GLN A 188 -8.79 2.83 -6.49
N SER A 189 -8.41 1.72 -5.85
CA SER A 189 -8.60 1.53 -4.41
C SER A 189 -7.64 2.43 -3.62
N PHE A 190 -7.78 2.41 -2.29
CA PHE A 190 -6.76 2.97 -1.41
C PHE A 190 -5.39 2.28 -1.65
N LYS A 191 -4.32 3.06 -1.58
CA LYS A 191 -2.94 2.58 -1.72
C LYS A 191 -2.34 2.28 -0.36
N LYS A 192 -1.75 1.10 -0.20
CA LYS A 192 -1.02 0.74 1.00
C LYS A 192 0.48 0.84 0.77
N ASP A 193 1.15 1.66 1.57
CA ASP A 193 2.61 1.71 1.65
C ASP A 193 3.14 0.62 2.60
N PHE A 194 4.22 -0.06 2.19
CA PHE A 194 4.99 -0.97 3.03
C PHE A 194 6.47 -0.63 2.97
N ASP A 195 7.18 -0.73 4.10
CA ASP A 195 8.63 -0.62 4.16
C ASP A 195 9.27 -2.02 4.28
N MET A 196 9.89 -2.49 3.20
CA MET A 196 10.55 -3.79 3.16
C MET A 196 12.01 -3.76 3.63
N THR A 197 12.49 -2.66 4.23
CA THR A 197 13.90 -2.53 4.65
C THR A 197 14.31 -3.59 5.69
N LYS A 198 13.40 -4.00 6.58
CA LYS A 198 13.65 -4.99 7.64
C LYS A 198 13.05 -6.36 7.36
N THR A 199 12.00 -6.42 6.53
CA THR A 199 11.24 -7.63 6.26
C THR A 199 11.05 -7.77 4.75
N PRO A 200 11.69 -8.77 4.10
CA PRO A 200 11.58 -8.96 2.66
C PRO A 200 10.27 -9.62 2.23
N GLU A 201 9.38 -9.92 3.18
CA GLU A 201 8.11 -10.63 2.95
C GLU A 201 6.96 -9.88 3.62
N TRP A 202 5.85 -9.71 2.88
CA TRP A 202 4.64 -9.06 3.38
C TRP A 202 3.38 -9.77 2.91
N TRP A 203 2.33 -9.65 3.70
CA TRP A 203 0.99 -10.17 3.40
C TRP A 203 0.01 -9.00 3.26
N PHE A 204 -0.89 -9.08 2.28
CA PHE A 204 -1.84 -8.03 1.92
C PHE A 204 -3.20 -8.64 1.59
N HIS A 205 -4.25 -7.99 2.07
CA HIS A 205 -5.65 -8.32 1.80
C HIS A 205 -6.45 -7.02 1.61
N TRP A 206 -7.42 -7.02 0.68
CA TRP A 206 -8.34 -5.91 0.49
C TRP A 206 -9.77 -6.32 0.88
N GLU A 207 -10.38 -5.54 1.75
CA GLU A 207 -11.72 -5.82 2.27
C GLU A 207 -12.74 -4.85 1.64
N ASP A 208 -13.79 -5.39 1.01
CA ASP A 208 -14.84 -4.64 0.33
C ASP A 208 -15.67 -3.77 1.28
N ALA A 209 -15.92 -4.27 2.50
CA ALA A 209 -16.80 -3.69 3.50
C ALA A 209 -16.20 -2.42 4.12
N SER A 210 -14.88 -2.26 4.06
CA SER A 210 -14.16 -1.07 4.52
C SER A 210 -13.56 -0.27 3.35
N GLY A 211 -13.26 -0.92 2.22
CA GLY A 211 -12.49 -0.34 1.12
C GLY A 211 -11.03 -0.04 1.50
N ILE A 212 -10.58 -0.52 2.66
CA ILE A 212 -9.26 -0.25 3.25
C ILE A 212 -8.45 -1.55 3.28
N PRO A 213 -7.16 -1.53 2.95
CA PRO A 213 -6.29 -2.69 3.07
C PRO A 213 -6.09 -3.11 4.52
N ASP A 214 -6.39 -4.37 4.84
CA ASP A 214 -6.05 -4.97 6.13
C ASP A 214 -4.60 -5.51 6.11
N THR A 215 -3.87 -5.24 7.19
CA THR A 215 -2.50 -5.74 7.42
C THR A 215 -2.41 -6.58 8.69
N THR A 216 -3.53 -7.00 9.27
CA THR A 216 -3.49 -7.92 10.40
C THR A 216 -2.73 -9.19 10.00
N THR A 217 -1.70 -9.46 10.79
CA THR A 217 -0.68 -10.47 10.55
C THR A 217 -1.27 -11.86 10.34
N LEU A 218 -1.23 -12.36 9.10
CA LEU A 218 -1.05 -13.78 8.85
C LEU A 218 0.43 -14.12 9.09
N SER A 219 0.87 -13.98 10.34
CA SER A 219 2.24 -14.35 10.72
C SER A 219 2.38 -15.86 10.62
N ASN A 220 3.38 -16.30 9.85
CA ASN A 220 3.87 -17.68 9.74
C ASN A 220 3.66 -18.52 11.01
N GLY A 221 2.56 -19.26 11.05
CA GLY A 221 2.46 -20.47 11.85
C GLY A 221 3.29 -21.55 11.18
N ASN A 222 4.58 -21.62 11.51
CA ASN A 222 5.38 -22.82 11.29
C ASN A 222 4.77 -23.96 12.12
N VAL A 223 3.75 -24.62 11.56
CA VAL A 223 3.33 -25.94 12.04
C VAL A 223 4.23 -26.94 11.34
N ASN A 224 5.19 -27.46 12.11
CA ASN A 224 5.90 -28.69 11.76
C ASN A 224 4.84 -29.77 11.45
N VAL A 225 4.68 -30.09 10.17
CA VAL A 225 3.75 -31.13 9.72
C VAL A 225 4.41 -32.49 9.93
N ASN A 226 4.36 -32.99 11.16
CA ASN A 226 4.51 -34.40 11.47
C ASN A 226 3.67 -34.72 12.71
N GLY A 227 2.41 -35.08 12.46
CA GLY A 227 1.47 -35.50 13.50
C GLY A 227 0.08 -34.91 13.25
N THR A 228 -0.74 -35.67 12.54
CA THR A 228 -2.22 -35.63 12.55
C THR A 228 -2.84 -34.70 13.59
N ALA A 229 -3.30 -33.52 13.15
CA ALA A 229 -4.26 -32.73 13.88
C ALA A 229 -5.55 -32.70 13.05
N ASP A 230 -6.57 -33.31 13.64
CA ASP A 230 -7.97 -33.31 13.24
C ASP A 230 -8.41 -31.88 12.88
N LEU A 231 -8.80 -31.69 11.61
CA LEU A 231 -9.53 -30.49 11.20
C LEU A 231 -10.91 -30.59 11.86
N LEU A 232 -11.10 -29.90 12.99
CA LEU A 232 -12.43 -29.62 13.54
C LEU A 232 -13.12 -28.60 12.62
N THR A 233 -13.61 -29.07 11.47
CA THR A 233 -14.62 -28.37 10.69
C THR A 233 -15.95 -28.53 11.40
N THR A 234 -16.49 -27.46 11.98
CA THR A 234 -17.92 -27.42 12.27
C THR A 234 -18.67 -27.35 10.94
N THR A 235 -19.75 -28.11 10.83
CA THR A 235 -20.50 -28.43 9.60
C THR A 235 -21.20 -27.23 8.92
N ASN A 236 -21.01 -26.02 9.43
CA ASN A 236 -21.47 -24.77 8.82
C ASN A 236 -20.22 -23.92 8.60
N GLY A 237 -19.90 -23.60 7.35
CA GLY A 237 -18.66 -22.95 6.93
C GLY A 237 -18.48 -21.48 7.37
N ASP A 238 -18.73 -21.16 8.63
CA ASP A 238 -18.40 -19.88 9.23
C ASP A 238 -16.96 -19.93 9.77
N SER A 239 -16.10 -19.07 9.23
CA SER A 239 -14.74 -18.87 9.72
C SER A 239 -14.75 -18.43 11.19
N MET A 240 -14.03 -19.15 12.05
CA MET A 240 -13.89 -18.90 13.50
C MET A 240 -13.15 -17.60 13.89
N PHE A 241 -12.93 -16.67 12.96
CA PHE A 241 -12.28 -15.39 13.26
C PHE A 241 -13.14 -14.24 12.75
N ASN A 242 -14.34 -14.10 13.31
CA ASN A 242 -15.05 -12.83 13.22
C ASN A 242 -14.33 -11.84 14.13
N PRO A 243 -13.68 -10.78 13.61
CA PRO A 243 -13.10 -9.76 14.47
C PRO A 243 -14.21 -9.21 15.36
N ILE A 244 -14.05 -9.39 16.68
CA ILE A 244 -14.99 -8.84 17.65
C ILE A 244 -14.79 -7.32 17.60
N TYR A 245 -15.83 -6.57 17.28
CA TYR A 245 -15.78 -5.11 17.36
C TYR A 245 -16.43 -4.64 18.67
N ILE A 246 -16.00 -3.50 19.19
CA ILE A 246 -16.79 -2.72 20.13
C ILE A 246 -17.61 -1.74 19.29
N VAL A 247 -18.93 -1.84 19.37
CA VAL A 247 -19.85 -1.07 18.54
C VAL A 247 -20.65 -0.09 19.41
N ARG A 248 -20.75 1.15 18.94
CA ARG A 248 -21.60 2.19 19.54
C ARG A 248 -22.49 2.80 18.48
N ILE A 249 -23.76 3.01 18.81
CA ILE A 249 -24.70 3.77 17.97
C ILE A 249 -24.95 5.12 18.62
N ILE A 250 -24.63 6.18 17.90
CA ILE A 250 -24.96 7.56 18.28
C ILE A 250 -26.24 7.92 17.54
N ARG A 251 -27.33 8.18 18.28
CA ARG A 251 -28.59 8.64 17.70
C ARG A 251 -28.71 10.15 17.83
N PHE A 252 -28.98 10.82 16.71
CA PHE A 252 -29.10 12.27 16.61
C PHE A 252 -30.57 12.71 16.60
N SER A 253 -30.83 13.87 17.18
CA SER A 253 -32.14 14.53 17.21
C SER A 253 -31.92 16.06 17.25
N PRO A 254 -32.20 16.78 16.14
CA PRO A 254 -32.77 16.30 14.88
C PRO A 254 -31.82 15.41 14.03
N PRO A 255 -32.31 14.76 12.94
CA PRO A 255 -31.44 13.98 12.08
C PRO A 255 -30.37 14.84 11.37
N ILE A 256 -29.14 14.35 11.27
CA ILE A 256 -28.04 15.08 10.63
C ILE A 256 -28.26 15.19 9.12
N GLU A 257 -28.22 16.43 8.62
CA GLU A 257 -28.33 16.73 7.19
C GLU A 257 -27.24 16.01 6.38
N LYS A 258 -27.62 15.49 5.20
CA LYS A 258 -26.73 14.70 4.34
C LYS A 258 -25.41 15.42 4.00
N ALA A 259 -25.45 16.74 3.79
CA ALA A 259 -24.27 17.54 3.46
C ALA A 259 -23.25 17.61 4.62
N THR A 260 -23.69 17.47 5.87
CA THR A 260 -22.86 17.60 7.07
C THR A 260 -22.22 16.27 7.49
N ARG A 261 -22.78 15.14 7.06
CA ARG A 261 -22.36 13.79 7.53
C ARG A 261 -20.90 13.47 7.24
N ALA A 262 -20.40 13.78 6.04
CA ALA A 262 -19.01 13.49 5.67
C ALA A 262 -18.03 14.30 6.53
N PHE A 263 -18.34 15.57 6.80
CA PHE A 263 -17.56 16.41 7.70
C PHE A 263 -17.55 15.87 9.13
N LEU A 264 -18.72 15.49 9.64
CA LEU A 264 -18.87 14.92 10.97
C LEU A 264 -18.09 13.61 11.14
N ILE A 265 -18.16 12.71 10.16
CA ILE A 265 -17.35 11.46 10.15
C ILE A 265 -15.87 11.81 10.25
N ALA A 266 -15.35 12.63 9.34
CA ALA A 266 -13.92 12.93 9.28
C ALA A 266 -13.40 13.55 10.59
N LYS A 267 -14.16 14.48 11.17
CA LYS A 267 -13.77 15.16 12.42
C LYS A 267 -13.93 14.30 13.66
N THR A 268 -14.89 13.38 13.65
CA THR A 268 -15.07 12.42 14.74
C THR A 268 -13.94 11.39 14.72
N ILE A 269 -13.55 10.89 13.54
CA ILE A 269 -12.39 9.99 13.38
C ILE A 269 -11.11 10.66 13.89
N GLU A 270 -10.82 11.90 13.43
CA GLU A 270 -9.61 12.65 13.81
C GLU A 270 -9.49 12.77 15.34
N ARG A 271 -10.59 13.11 16.02
CA ARG A 271 -10.59 13.32 17.48
C ARG A 271 -10.59 12.01 18.27
N LEU A 272 -11.32 10.99 17.83
CA LEU A 272 -11.35 9.69 18.51
C LEU A 272 -10.04 8.93 18.33
N ALA A 273 -9.38 9.03 17.18
CA ALA A 273 -8.06 8.45 16.96
C ALA A 273 -7.02 9.02 17.94
N GLY A 274 -7.08 10.33 18.21
CA GLY A 274 -6.22 10.97 19.22
C GLY A 274 -6.51 10.52 20.66
N ALA A 275 -7.75 10.16 20.97
CA ALA A 275 -8.15 9.73 22.31
C ALA A 275 -7.87 8.24 22.58
N PHE A 276 -8.01 7.37 21.58
CA PHE A 276 -7.93 5.92 21.72
C PHE A 276 -6.70 5.28 21.06
N GLY A 277 -5.85 6.06 20.39
CA GLY A 277 -4.62 5.59 19.73
C GLY A 277 -4.85 4.84 18.42
N ASN A 278 -6.10 4.46 18.10
CA ASN A 278 -6.52 3.83 16.86
C ASN A 278 -7.76 4.54 16.30
N ALA A 279 -7.84 4.65 14.97
CA ALA A 279 -8.98 5.25 14.31
C ALA A 279 -10.17 4.27 14.28
N PRO A 280 -11.36 4.65 14.79
CA PRO A 280 -12.56 3.84 14.60
C PRO A 280 -13.05 3.87 13.15
N LYS A 281 -13.80 2.83 12.76
CA LYS A 281 -14.65 2.87 11.58
C LYS A 281 -15.95 3.60 11.94
N ILE A 282 -16.32 4.63 11.20
CA ILE A 282 -17.53 5.42 11.44
C ILE A 282 -18.38 5.47 10.19
N THR A 283 -19.66 5.11 10.32
CA THR A 283 -20.63 5.11 9.23
C THR A 283 -21.99 5.61 9.71
N PHE A 284 -22.75 6.32 8.86
CA PHE A 284 -24.15 6.58 9.13
C PHE A 284 -25.01 5.36 8.80
N GLU A 285 -25.90 4.97 9.69
CA GLU A 285 -26.88 3.93 9.43
C GLU A 285 -28.05 4.50 8.64
N GLY A 286 -28.29 3.94 7.46
CA GLY A 286 -29.35 4.38 6.58
C GLY A 286 -29.17 5.80 6.01
N SER A 287 -30.20 6.28 5.32
CA SER A 287 -30.17 7.58 4.63
C SER A 287 -30.76 8.73 5.43
N ASP A 288 -31.44 8.47 6.55
CA ASP A 288 -32.19 9.48 7.29
C ASP A 288 -31.33 10.35 8.21
N GLY A 289 -30.09 9.92 8.52
CA GLY A 289 -29.15 10.69 9.33
C GLY A 289 -29.42 10.62 10.83
N LYS A 290 -30.28 9.69 11.27
CA LYS A 290 -30.63 9.54 12.68
C LYS A 290 -29.60 8.77 13.48
N ALA A 291 -28.78 7.93 12.85
CA ALA A 291 -27.87 7.06 13.56
C ALA A 291 -26.50 7.03 12.90
N MET A 292 -25.46 7.08 13.72
CA MET A 292 -24.07 6.91 13.32
C MET A 292 -23.45 5.79 14.15
N LYS A 293 -22.99 4.77 13.45
CA LYS A 293 -22.28 3.61 13.99
C LYS A 293 -20.79 3.93 14.11
N VAL A 294 -20.22 3.66 15.27
CA VAL A 294 -18.79 3.78 15.56
C VAL A 294 -18.28 2.41 16.00
N GLU A 295 -17.29 1.88 15.29
CA GLU A 295 -16.77 0.53 15.50
C GLU A 295 -15.26 0.59 15.76
N TRP A 296 -14.84 -0.02 16.87
CA TRP A 296 -13.44 -0.24 17.18
C TRP A 296 -13.11 -1.72 17.09
N PRO A 297 -12.00 -2.12 16.47
CA PRO A 297 -11.54 -3.50 16.57
C PRO A 297 -11.22 -3.80 18.03
N LYS A 298 -11.84 -4.83 18.61
CA LYS A 298 -11.46 -5.34 19.93
C LYS A 298 -10.06 -5.92 19.80
N LYS A 299 -9.18 -5.62 20.76
CA LYS A 299 -7.89 -6.30 20.80
C LYS A 299 -8.18 -7.78 21.08
N ALA A 300 -7.70 -8.68 20.23
CA ALA A 300 -8.06 -10.10 20.34
C ALA A 300 -7.75 -10.65 21.76
N ASP A 301 -8.75 -11.25 22.40
CA ASP A 301 -8.66 -11.93 23.71
C ASP A 301 -7.87 -13.25 23.60
N SER A 302 -6.66 -13.21 23.02
CA SER A 302 -5.77 -14.36 22.96
C SER A 302 -4.91 -14.41 24.23
N PRO A 303 -4.84 -15.55 24.94
CA PRO A 303 -3.94 -15.73 26.09
C PRO A 303 -2.46 -15.45 25.76
N LEU A 304 -2.07 -15.51 24.48
CA LEU A 304 -0.71 -15.22 24.04
C LEU A 304 -0.41 -13.71 23.93
N MET A 305 -1.43 -12.86 23.83
CA MET A 305 -1.29 -11.39 23.78
C MET A 305 -1.28 -10.73 25.16
N GLU A 306 -1.81 -11.38 26.21
CA GLU A 306 -1.68 -10.88 27.59
C GLU A 306 -0.22 -10.78 28.05
N MET A 307 0.65 -11.71 27.60
CA MET A 307 2.09 -11.61 27.84
C MET A 307 2.74 -10.39 27.17
N TRP A 308 2.17 -9.88 26.08
CA TRP A 308 2.68 -8.72 25.35
C TRP A 308 2.14 -7.41 25.94
N ALA A 309 0.92 -7.40 26.47
CA ALA A 309 0.30 -6.25 27.14
C ALA A 309 0.96 -5.92 28.49
N VAL A 310 1.52 -6.91 29.20
CA VAL A 310 2.30 -6.68 30.43
C VAL A 310 3.63 -5.94 30.15
N TYR A 311 4.10 -5.90 28.89
CA TYR A 311 5.40 -5.31 28.53
C TYR A 311 5.30 -3.90 27.90
N ASN A 312 4.11 -3.42 27.53
CA ASN A 312 3.91 -2.10 26.94
C ASN A 312 2.86 -1.32 27.75
N ASP A 313 3.29 -0.26 28.43
CA ASP A 313 2.56 0.62 29.34
C ASP A 313 1.50 1.52 28.64
N GLY A 314 0.69 0.93 27.76
CA GLY A 314 -0.41 1.60 27.06
C GLY A 314 -1.75 1.16 27.62
N ALA A 315 -2.51 2.11 28.16
CA ALA A 315 -3.83 1.89 28.76
C ALA A 315 -4.73 0.98 27.90
N ASN A 316 -5.43 0.08 28.58
CA ASN A 316 -6.26 -0.97 28.01
C ASN A 316 -7.41 -0.37 27.16
N VAL A 317 -7.23 -0.31 25.84
CA VAL A 317 -8.18 0.31 24.88
C VAL A 317 -9.57 -0.35 24.97
N ASP A 318 -9.62 -1.64 25.29
CA ASP A 318 -10.88 -2.39 25.43
C ASP A 318 -11.73 -1.91 26.63
N ALA A 319 -11.08 -1.50 27.74
CA ALA A 319 -11.78 -0.92 28.89
C ALA A 319 -12.22 0.53 28.66
N ALA A 320 -11.45 1.27 27.85
CA ALA A 320 -11.71 2.67 27.56
C ALA A 320 -12.81 2.86 26.50
N ALA A 321 -12.92 1.99 25.50
CA ALA A 321 -13.92 2.08 24.43
C ALA A 321 -15.22 1.32 24.74
N GLY A 322 -15.15 0.20 25.47
CA GLY A 322 -16.28 -0.73 25.69
C GLY A 322 -17.15 -0.45 26.92
N GLY A 323 -16.92 0.64 27.65
CA GLY A 323 -17.67 1.00 28.86
C GLY A 323 -18.07 2.47 28.92
N GLY A 324 -18.66 2.92 30.04
CA GLY A 324 -19.12 4.31 30.20
C GLY A 324 -18.05 5.39 30.05
N GLN A 325 -16.76 5.03 30.08
CA GLN A 325 -15.67 5.93 29.70
C GLN A 325 -15.65 6.23 28.19
N GLY A 326 -15.97 5.26 27.34
CA GLY A 326 -16.04 5.42 25.88
C GLY A 326 -17.15 6.37 25.49
N ASP A 327 -18.31 6.21 26.12
CA ASP A 327 -19.47 7.07 25.91
C ASP A 327 -19.16 8.53 26.33
N ALA A 328 -18.46 8.72 27.45
CA ALA A 328 -18.04 10.04 27.91
C ALA A 328 -17.05 10.72 26.93
N VAL A 329 -16.13 9.96 26.33
CA VAL A 329 -15.19 10.50 25.33
C VAL A 329 -15.92 10.85 24.04
N ILE A 330 -16.83 9.99 23.56
CA ILE A 330 -17.66 10.26 22.39
C ILE A 330 -18.49 11.53 22.63
N ASP A 331 -19.16 11.65 23.78
CA ASP A 331 -19.92 12.84 24.15
C ASP A 331 -19.04 14.10 24.16
N ALA A 332 -17.85 14.04 24.77
CA ALA A 332 -16.92 15.16 24.79
C ALA A 332 -16.47 15.59 23.38
N VAL A 333 -16.23 14.63 22.47
CA VAL A 333 -15.90 14.90 21.07
C VAL A 333 -17.05 15.58 20.36
N LEU A 334 -18.28 15.08 20.49
CA LEU A 334 -19.47 15.65 19.85
C LEU A 334 -19.76 17.06 20.39
N ARG A 335 -19.63 17.30 21.70
CA ARG A 335 -19.73 18.66 22.27
C ARG A 335 -18.67 19.60 21.73
N ALA A 336 -17.44 19.15 21.60
CA ALA A 336 -16.37 19.98 21.03
C ALA A 336 -16.64 20.33 19.57
N LEU A 337 -17.25 19.42 18.79
CA LEU A 337 -17.68 19.70 17.42
C LEU A 337 -18.85 20.68 17.38
N GLN A 338 -19.83 20.54 18.27
CA GLN A 338 -20.93 21.50 18.41
C GLN A 338 -20.43 22.91 18.74
N GLN A 339 -19.49 23.04 19.69
CA GLN A 339 -18.87 24.32 20.04
C GLN A 339 -18.07 24.93 18.88
N ALA A 340 -17.45 24.10 18.03
CA ALA A 340 -16.71 24.54 16.85
C ALA A 340 -17.61 24.85 15.63
N GLY A 341 -18.94 24.75 15.77
CA GLY A 341 -19.89 24.94 14.66
C GLY A 341 -19.95 23.77 13.67
N GLY A 342 -19.38 22.62 14.03
CA GLY A 342 -19.41 21.38 13.24
C GLY A 342 -20.69 20.57 13.41
N LEU A 343 -21.47 20.86 14.47
CA LEU A 343 -22.81 20.35 14.70
C LEU A 343 -23.75 21.53 15.04
N PRO A 344 -25.05 21.46 14.67
CA PRO A 344 -26.03 22.46 15.09
C PRO A 344 -26.08 22.62 16.61
N ALA A 345 -26.29 23.85 17.09
CA ALA A 345 -26.28 24.15 18.53
C ALA A 345 -27.46 23.54 19.31
N ASP A 346 -28.55 23.21 18.61
CA ASP A 346 -29.74 22.54 19.12
C ASP A 346 -29.70 21.01 18.95
N GLU A 347 -28.63 20.48 18.34
CA GLU A 347 -28.42 19.05 18.17
C GLU A 347 -28.26 18.34 19.51
N THR A 348 -28.99 17.25 19.69
CA THR A 348 -28.90 16.38 20.87
C THR A 348 -28.62 14.95 20.41
N TRP A 349 -27.95 14.17 21.25
CA TRP A 349 -27.66 12.77 20.92
C TRP A 349 -27.79 11.84 22.12
N SER A 350 -28.02 10.56 21.82
CA SER A 350 -27.87 9.44 22.77
C SER A 350 -26.83 8.46 22.24
N ILE A 351 -26.09 7.81 23.15
CA ILE A 351 -25.09 6.80 22.82
C ILE A 351 -25.62 5.47 23.35
N GLU A 352 -25.73 4.49 22.47
CA GLU A 352 -26.21 3.15 22.76
C GLU A 352 -25.07 2.15 22.59
N ASP A 353 -24.93 1.26 23.57
CA ASP A 353 -24.09 0.06 23.43
C ASP A 353 -24.85 -0.97 22.59
N VAL A 354 -24.19 -1.51 21.58
CA VAL A 354 -24.70 -2.67 20.85
C VAL A 354 -24.02 -3.87 21.47
N ALA A 355 -24.73 -4.57 22.35
CA ALA A 355 -24.28 -5.86 22.84
C ALA A 355 -24.10 -6.79 21.63
N ASN A 356 -22.85 -7.14 21.33
CA ASN A 356 -22.51 -8.17 20.36
C ASN A 356 -22.81 -9.57 20.89
#